data_AF-A0A9E7NB51-F1
#
_entry.id   AF-A0A9E7NB51-F1
#
_cell.length_a   1.000
_cell.length_b   1.000
_cell.length_c   1.000
_cell.angle_alpha   90.00
_cell.angle_beta   90.00
_cell.angle_gamma   90.00
#
_symmetry.space_group_name_H-M   'P 1'
#
loop_
_entity.id
_entity.type
_entity.pdbx_description
1 polymer ?
#
loop_
_entity_poly.entity_id
_entity_poly.type
_entity_poly.pdbx_seq_one_letter_code
_entity_poly.pdbx_strand_id
1 'polypeptide(L)' 'MVETTVQLVCPECVKEWQLTPAELPDSTSMFHCPNCHASRRMAEFTRTDRDLRTLKQLG' A
#
# COMPACT_ATOMS: atom_id res chain seq x y z
N MET A 1 -5.42 9.85 -19.41
CA MET A 1 -5.25 10.06 -17.96
C MET A 1 -4.63 8.77 -17.44
N VAL A 2 -3.42 8.82 -16.86
CA VAL A 2 -2.73 7.60 -16.41
C VAL A 2 -3.33 7.22 -15.06
N GLU A 3 -4.15 6.17 -15.04
CA GLU A 3 -4.67 5.58 -13.81
C GLU A 3 -3.49 4.96 -13.07
N THR A 4 -2.85 5.74 -12.19
CA THR A 4 -1.76 5.20 -11.38
C THR A 4 -2.40 4.27 -10.36
N THR A 5 -2.13 2.98 -10.51
CA THR A 5 -2.54 1.96 -9.55
C THR A 5 -1.30 1.49 -8.82
N VAL A 6 -1.42 1.36 -7.51
CA VAL A 6 -0.37 0.88 -6.63
C VAL A 6 -0.50 -0.62 -6.51
N GLN A 7 0.62 -1.33 -6.55
CA GLN A 7 0.66 -2.75 -6.25
C GLN A 7 0.99 -2.95 -4.77
N LEU A 8 0.06 -3.58 -4.06
CA LEU A 8 0.21 -3.96 -2.67
C LEU A 8 0.48 -5.45 -2.58
N VAL A 9 1.45 -5.81 -1.75
CA VAL A 9 1.78 -7.18 -1.40
C VAL A 9 1.81 -7.30 0.11
N CYS A 10 1.06 -8.24 0.68
CA CYS A 10 1.20 -8.54 2.10
C CYS A 10 2.53 -9.27 2.35
N PRO A 11 3.43 -8.77 3.20
CA PRO A 11 4.70 -9.45 3.48
C PRO A 11 4.52 -10.77 4.25
N GLU A 12 3.39 -10.96 4.94
CA GLU A 12 3.12 -12.16 5.74
C GLU A 12 2.53 -13.30 4.89
N CYS A 13 1.55 -13.01 4.04
CA CYS A 13 0.88 -14.04 3.21
C CYS A 13 1.21 -13.95 1.71
N VAL A 14 2.04 -13.00 1.30
CA VAL A 14 2.49 -12.76 -0.09
C VAL A 14 1.33 -12.55 -1.08
N LYS A 15 0.17 -12.17 -0.55
CA LYS A 15 -1.03 -11.86 -1.34
C LYS A 15 -0.80 -10.54 -2.07
N GLU A 16 -1.04 -10.52 -3.37
CA GLU A 16 -0.90 -9.33 -4.22
C GLU A 16 -2.27 -8.76 -4.61
N TRP A 17 -2.39 -7.43 -4.62
CA TRP A 17 -3.58 -6.71 -5.11
C TRP A 17 -3.22 -5.31 -5.62
N GLN A 18 -4.14 -4.69 -6.35
CA GLN A 18 -3.97 -3.33 -6.86
C GLN A 18 -5.02 -2.39 -6.28
N LEU A 19 -4.60 -1.20 -5.84
CA LEU A 19 -5.49 -0.13 -5.40
C LEU A 19 -5.10 1.18 -6.09
N THR A 20 -5.99 2.16 -6.11
CA THR A 20 -5.65 3.52 -6.52
C THR A 20 -5.08 4.29 -5.33
N PRO A 21 -4.13 5.21 -5.52
CA PRO A 21 -3.54 5.98 -4.42
C PRO A 21 -4.55 6.89 -3.73
N ALA A 22 -5.65 7.25 -4.40
CA ALA A 22 -6.73 8.04 -3.81
C ALA A 22 -7.52 7.25 -2.74
N GLU A 23 -7.52 5.92 -2.82
CA GLU A 23 -8.20 5.02 -1.88
C GLU A 23 -7.25 4.50 -0.78
N LEU A 24 -5.96 4.89 -0.80
CA LEU A 24 -4.99 4.45 0.19
C LEU A 24 -5.00 5.35 1.42
N PRO A 25 -5.14 4.77 2.62
CA PRO A 25 -4.75 5.44 3.86
C PRO A 25 -3.26 5.83 3.86
N ASP A 26 -2.90 6.77 4.74
CA ASP A 26 -1.52 7.17 4.97
C ASP A 26 -0.59 5.96 5.18
N SER A 27 0.63 6.01 4.63
CA SER A 27 1.60 4.92 4.74
C SER A 27 1.96 4.56 6.19
N THR A 28 1.83 5.52 7.10
CA THR A 28 2.05 5.34 8.55
C THR A 28 0.85 4.77 9.30
N SER A 29 -0.34 4.76 8.69
CA SER A 29 -1.53 4.19 9.31
C SER A 29 -1.41 2.67 9.45
N MET A 30 -1.92 2.16 10.57
CA MET A 30 -2.03 0.72 10.80
C MET A 30 -3.11 0.14 9.90
N PHE A 31 -2.71 -0.78 9.05
CA PHE A 31 -3.57 -1.53 8.16
C PHE A 31 -3.58 -2.98 8.57
N HIS A 32 -4.80 -3.51 8.63
CA HIS A 32 -5.04 -4.90 8.92
C HIS A 32 -5.23 -5.63 7.60
N CYS A 33 -4.38 -6.63 7.36
CA CYS A 33 -4.57 -7.48 6.20
C CYS A 33 -5.87 -8.28 6.36
N PRO A 34 -6.85 -8.19 5.44
CA PRO A 34 -8.08 -8.98 5.53
C PRO A 34 -7.85 -10.49 5.33
N ASN A 35 -6.66 -10.88 4.87
CA ASN A 35 -6.37 -12.25 4.48
C ASN A 35 -5.66 -13.04 5.60
N CYS A 36 -4.73 -12.41 6.33
CA CYS A 36 -3.99 -13.03 7.44
C CYS A 36 -4.24 -12.35 8.79
N HIS A 37 -5.04 -11.28 8.84
CA HIS A 37 -5.30 -10.46 10.03
C HIS A 37 -4.05 -9.81 10.65
N ALA A 38 -2.93 -9.80 9.93
CA ALA A 38 -1.71 -9.12 10.38
C ALA A 38 -1.93 -7.62 10.47
N SER A 39 -1.48 -7.03 11.58
CA SER A 39 -1.60 -5.60 11.90
C SER A 39 -0.25 -4.95 11.66
N ARG A 40 -0.08 -4.23 10.54
CA ARG A 40 1.19 -3.60 10.15
C ARG A 40 0.94 -2.23 9.53
N ARG A 41 1.99 -1.43 9.31
CA ARG A 41 1.84 -0.15 8.61
C ARG A 41 1.52 -0.38 7.14
N MET A 42 0.70 0.47 6.52
CA MET A 42 0.45 0.41 5.08
C MET A 42 1.71 0.43 4.23
N ALA A 43 2.76 1.13 4.68
CA ALA A 43 4.08 1.14 4.05
C ALA A 43 4.67 -0.27 3.83
N GLU A 44 4.39 -1.21 4.74
CA GLU A 44 4.89 -2.60 4.66
C GLU A 44 4.15 -3.40 3.58
N PHE A 45 2.94 -2.96 3.22
CA PHE A 45 2.14 -3.59 2.17
C PHE A 45 2.44 -3.01 0.79
N THR A 46 2.93 -1.77 0.70
CA THR A 46 3.36 -1.19 -0.58
C THR A 46 4.68 -1.81 -1.01
N ARG A 47 4.75 -2.41 -2.21
CA ARG A 47 5.98 -3.00 -2.74
C ARG A 47 6.96 -1.89 -3.16
N THR A 48 7.64 -1.36 -2.16
CA THR A 48 8.80 -0.46 -2.08
C THR A 48 9.39 0.05 -3.41
N ASP A 49 9.17 1.35 -3.69
CA ASP A 49 10.18 2.40 -3.99
C ASP A 49 9.53 3.53 -4.82
N ARG A 50 8.79 3.15 -5.87
CA ARG A 50 8.13 4.10 -6.77
C ARG A 50 6.95 4.81 -6.10
N ASP A 51 6.21 4.10 -5.27
CA ASP A 51 5.03 4.61 -4.59
C ASP A 51 5.35 5.58 -3.44
N LEU A 52 6.45 5.35 -2.72
CA LEU A 52 6.90 6.25 -1.64
C LEU A 52 7.33 7.62 -2.17
N ARG A 53 7.88 7.69 -3.39
CA ARG A 53 8.15 8.97 -4.07
C ARG A 53 6.87 9.69 -4.46
N THR A 54 5.88 8.97 -4.98
CA THR A 54 4.57 9.55 -5.36
C THR A 54 3.81 10.06 -4.13
N LEU A 55 3.76 9.28 -3.05
CA LEU A 55 3.05 9.67 -1.82
C LEU A 55 3.73 10.83 -1.09
N LYS A 56 5.08 10.91 -1.07
CA LYS A 56 5.78 12.08 -0.52
C LYS A 56 5.60 13.36 -1.33
N GLN A 57 5.28 13.28 -2.62
CA GLN A 57 5.06 14.46 -3.44
C GLN A 57 3.64 15.03 -3.33
N LEU A 58 2.72 14.30 -2.71
CA LEU A 58 1.31 14.68 -2.53
C LEU A 58 0.99 15.17 -1.10
N GLY A 59 1.99 15.24 -0.21
CA GLY A 59 1.87 15.75 1.16
C GLY A 59 2.39 17.18 1.32
#